data_AF-A0A1H4MR38-F1
#
_entry.id   AF-A0A1H4MR38-F1
#
_cell.length_a   1.000
_cell.length_b   1.000
_cell.length_c   1.000
_cell.angle_alpha   90.00
_cell.angle_beta   90.00
_cell.angle_gamma   90.00
#
_symmetry.space_group_name_H-M   'P 1'
#
loop_
_entity.id
_entity.type
_entity.pdbx_description
1 polymer ?
#
loop_
_entity_poly.entity_id
_entity_poly.type
_entity_poly.pdbx_seq_one_letter_code
_entity_poly.pdbx_strand_id
1 'polypeptide(L)'
;MTRTDATATLTAAGTPALYKCVITHVRRTPLRHALRHRTYLWCVDLDRLPVLPRPLRPLARFDARDHFDGATGSIRAGLDAFLAARGIDLEGGHVVMLAHARVFGFVFNPLSVFWCHDSSGALVCVVAEVHNTYGQRHCYLLRTDEAGEAEVDKSFYVSPFFAVEGRYRMRLPLPGERLGLTVRLEHDGDRAFTAVVRGIRRPANVPALLSASVRRPWSTAAVWAGIRRHGIHLLLRGLPVHPRPRSTPQKGMLP
;
A
#
# COMPACT_ATOMS: atom_id res chain seq x y z
N MET A 1 9.85 18.43 16.20
CA MET A 1 9.24 17.23 16.81
C MET A 1 10.31 16.55 17.64
N THR A 2 10.07 16.32 18.93
CA THR A 2 11.07 15.80 19.87
C THR A 2 11.17 14.28 19.79
N ARG A 3 12.33 13.70 20.12
CA ARG A 3 12.60 12.25 20.09
C ARG A 3 11.52 11.40 20.79
N THR A 4 10.86 11.97 21.80
CA THR A 4 9.75 11.36 22.55
C THR A 4 8.49 11.12 21.71
N ASP A 5 8.13 12.02 20.79
CA ASP A 5 6.97 11.86 19.89
C ASP A 5 7.23 10.77 18.83
N ALA A 6 8.47 10.67 18.35
CA ALA A 6 8.88 9.62 17.41
C ALA A 6 8.80 8.24 18.06
N THR A 7 9.31 8.07 19.28
CA THR A 7 9.21 6.82 20.05
C THR A 7 7.76 6.46 20.37
N ALA A 8 6.93 7.42 20.81
CA ALA A 8 5.51 7.18 21.06
C ALA A 8 4.74 6.77 19.79
N THR A 9 5.04 7.40 18.65
CA THR A 9 4.45 7.05 17.35
C THR A 9 4.90 5.67 16.88
N LEU A 10 6.18 5.31 17.06
CA LEU A 10 6.69 3.95 16.80
C LEU A 10 5.99 2.91 17.67
N THR A 11 5.80 3.22 18.95
CA THR A 11 5.16 2.31 19.92
C THR A 11 3.68 2.09 19.58
N ALA A 12 2.99 3.15 19.16
CA ALA A 12 1.63 3.07 18.64
C ALA A 12 1.55 2.31 17.30
N ALA A 13 2.55 2.46 16.43
CA ALA A 13 2.64 1.75 15.16
C ALA A 13 3.00 0.26 15.31
N GLY A 14 3.75 -0.11 16.35
CA GLY A 14 4.10 -1.49 16.68
C GLY A 14 2.95 -2.31 17.27
N THR A 15 1.86 -1.67 17.70
CA THR A 15 0.63 -2.37 18.10
C THR A 15 -0.28 -2.59 16.89
N PRO A 16 -0.67 -3.84 16.58
CA PRO A 16 -1.58 -4.13 15.48
C PRO A 16 -2.85 -3.28 15.53
N ALA A 17 -3.16 -2.63 14.41
CA ALA A 17 -4.30 -1.74 14.28
C ALA A 17 -5.06 -1.95 12.97
N LEU A 18 -6.36 -1.70 13.02
CA LEU A 18 -7.26 -1.63 11.88
C LEU A 18 -7.58 -0.17 11.59
N TYR A 19 -7.25 0.31 10.40
CA TYR A 19 -7.68 1.62 9.93
C TYR A 19 -8.98 1.48 9.16
N LYS A 20 -10.04 2.14 9.62
CA LYS A 20 -11.26 2.30 8.83
C LYS A 20 -11.02 3.40 7.81
N CYS A 21 -10.91 3.03 6.54
CA CYS A 21 -10.39 3.88 5.48
C CYS A 21 -11.47 4.36 4.49
N VAL A 22 -11.25 5.57 4.00
CA VAL A 22 -11.88 6.13 2.80
C VAL A 22 -10.75 6.36 1.80
N ILE A 23 -10.87 5.75 0.63
CA ILE A 23 -9.95 5.95 -0.48
C ILE A 23 -10.68 6.76 -1.55
N THR A 24 -10.07 7.87 -1.93
CA THR A 24 -10.59 8.78 -2.96
C THR A 24 -9.57 8.87 -4.09
N HIS A 25 -10.01 8.58 -5.29
CA HIS A 25 -9.26 8.77 -6.53
C HIS A 25 -9.89 9.91 -7.30
N VAL A 26 -9.12 10.95 -7.57
CA VAL A 26 -9.52 12.07 -8.41
C VAL A 26 -8.64 12.08 -9.64
N ARG A 27 -9.26 11.90 -10.80
CA ARG A 27 -8.65 12.11 -12.10
C ARG A 27 -9.13 13.45 -12.63
N ARG A 28 -8.20 14.28 -13.12
CA ARG A 28 -8.54 15.59 -13.68
C ARG A 28 -8.47 15.63 -15.20
N THR A 29 -7.57 14.86 -15.79
CA THR A 29 -7.29 14.86 -17.24
C THR A 29 -7.35 13.42 -17.79
N PRO A 30 -7.91 13.18 -18.99
CA PRO A 30 -8.65 14.11 -19.87
C PRO A 30 -10.12 14.32 -19.44
N LEU A 31 -10.64 13.49 -18.55
CA LEU A 31 -12.01 13.58 -18.02
C LEU A 31 -11.96 13.66 -16.49
N ARG A 32 -12.67 14.65 -15.93
CA ARG A 32 -12.83 14.77 -14.48
C ARG A 32 -13.68 13.62 -13.96
N HIS A 33 -13.06 12.78 -13.13
CA HIS A 33 -13.76 11.67 -12.48
C HIS A 33 -13.25 11.51 -11.04
N ALA A 34 -14.18 11.33 -10.11
CA ALA A 34 -13.86 11.04 -8.72
C ALA A 34 -14.51 9.72 -8.32
N LEU A 35 -13.68 8.76 -7.89
CA LEU A 35 -14.12 7.51 -7.31
C LEU A 35 -13.79 7.49 -5.82
N ARG A 36 -14.80 7.29 -4.98
CA ARG A 36 -14.63 7.18 -3.54
C ARG A 36 -15.16 5.84 -3.06
N HIS A 37 -14.36 5.12 -2.28
CA HIS A 37 -14.79 3.86 -1.67
C HIS A 37 -14.30 3.74 -0.23
N ARG A 38 -15.01 2.92 0.55
CA ARG A 38 -14.72 2.66 1.96
C ARG A 38 -14.19 1.25 2.13
N THR A 39 -13.06 1.12 2.80
CA THR A 39 -12.40 -0.16 3.08
C THR A 39 -11.76 -0.13 4.46
N TYR A 40 -10.97 -1.14 4.81
CA TYR A 40 -10.10 -1.10 5.98
C TYR A 40 -8.72 -1.67 5.65
N LEU A 41 -7.69 -1.14 6.30
CA LEU A 41 -6.31 -1.57 6.17
C LEU A 41 -5.78 -2.04 7.53
N TRP A 42 -4.87 -3.00 7.50
CA TRP A 42 -4.12 -3.44 8.66
C TRP A 42 -2.82 -2.65 8.73
N CYS A 43 -2.50 -2.13 9.91
CA CYS A 43 -1.19 -1.60 10.25
C CYS A 43 -0.58 -2.52 11.29
N VAL A 44 0.53 -3.16 10.96
CA VAL A 44 1.13 -4.23 11.75
C VAL A 44 2.64 -4.08 11.75
N ASP A 45 3.25 -4.51 12.85
CA ASP A 45 4.66 -4.83 12.87
C ASP A 45 4.88 -6.09 12.01
N LEU A 46 5.78 -6.00 11.03
CA LEU A 46 6.06 -7.08 10.08
C LEU A 46 6.75 -8.28 10.73
N ASP A 47 7.48 -8.05 11.82
CA ASP A 47 8.15 -9.09 12.61
C ASP A 47 7.18 -9.73 13.62
N ARG A 48 6.04 -9.08 13.89
CA ARG A 48 4.99 -9.54 14.84
C ARG A 48 3.59 -9.52 14.22
N LEU A 49 3.45 -10.21 13.08
CA LEU A 49 2.17 -10.35 12.39
C LEU A 49 1.11 -11.00 13.30
N PRO A 50 -0.12 -10.46 13.36
CA PRO A 50 -1.15 -10.99 14.26
C PRO A 50 -1.64 -12.35 13.76
N VAL A 51 -1.67 -13.34 14.66
CA VAL A 51 -2.19 -14.68 14.40
C VAL A 51 -3.59 -14.80 14.99
N LEU A 52 -4.59 -14.92 14.12
CA LEU A 52 -5.97 -15.06 14.57
C LEU A 52 -6.28 -16.48 15.11
N PRO A 53 -7.22 -16.59 16.06
CA PRO A 53 -7.81 -17.87 16.45
C PRO A 53 -8.33 -18.64 15.24
N ARG A 54 -8.21 -19.97 15.25
CA ARG A 54 -8.60 -20.86 14.13
C ARG A 54 -9.92 -20.49 13.43
N PRO A 55 -11.05 -20.26 14.12
CA PRO A 55 -12.31 -19.92 13.45
C PRO A 55 -12.31 -18.56 12.75
N LEU A 56 -11.41 -17.65 13.14
CA LEU A 56 -11.32 -16.29 12.60
C LEU A 56 -10.21 -16.14 11.54
N ARG A 57 -9.34 -17.13 11.37
CA ARG A 57 -8.27 -17.12 10.34
C ARG A 57 -8.76 -16.79 8.93
N PRO A 58 -9.96 -17.22 8.49
CA PRO A 58 -10.46 -16.81 7.17
C PRO A 58 -10.70 -15.31 7.04
N LEU A 59 -10.83 -14.55 8.14
CA LEU A 59 -11.13 -13.12 8.10
C LEU A 59 -9.89 -12.23 7.95
N ALA A 60 -8.71 -12.72 8.32
CA ALA A 60 -7.46 -12.05 8.04
C ALA A 60 -6.30 -13.04 8.07
N ARG A 61 -5.53 -13.08 6.98
CA ARG A 61 -4.26 -13.79 6.91
C ARG A 61 -3.24 -12.98 6.12
N PHE A 62 -2.02 -12.93 6.62
CA PHE A 62 -0.86 -12.37 5.94
C PHE A 62 -0.06 -13.53 5.35
N ASP A 63 0.32 -13.42 4.09
CA ASP A 63 1.01 -14.47 3.36
C ASP A 63 2.13 -13.83 2.53
N ALA A 64 3.31 -14.44 2.52
CA ALA A 64 4.44 -13.93 1.76
C ALA A 64 4.11 -13.82 0.27
N ARG A 65 3.31 -14.75 -0.25
CA ARG A 65 2.85 -14.79 -1.64
C ARG A 65 2.13 -13.53 -2.09
N ASP A 66 1.63 -12.71 -1.16
CA ASP A 66 0.88 -11.49 -1.45
C ASP A 66 1.73 -10.23 -1.59
N HIS A 67 3.05 -10.34 -1.38
CA HIS A 67 3.98 -9.22 -1.38
C HIS A 67 5.30 -9.59 -2.06
N PHE A 68 5.99 -8.59 -2.62
CA PHE A 68 7.28 -8.75 -3.30
C PHE A 68 7.25 -9.87 -4.36
N ASP A 69 8.28 -10.71 -4.39
CA ASP A 69 8.37 -11.89 -5.25
C ASP A 69 7.35 -12.98 -4.88
N GLY A 70 6.88 -13.00 -3.64
CA GLY A 70 5.98 -14.03 -3.13
C GLY A 70 6.60 -15.42 -3.01
N ALA A 71 7.88 -15.57 -3.30
CA ALA A 71 8.64 -16.81 -3.25
C ALA A 71 9.49 -16.90 -1.96
N THR A 72 9.76 -15.75 -1.35
CA THR A 72 10.46 -15.65 -0.07
C THR A 72 9.56 -16.14 1.06
N GLY A 73 10.09 -16.94 1.99
CA GLY A 73 9.29 -17.65 3.01
C GLY A 73 8.49 -16.77 3.98
N SER A 74 8.75 -15.46 3.99
CA SER A 74 8.00 -14.46 4.76
C SER A 74 7.97 -13.12 4.01
N ILE A 75 6.98 -12.26 4.33
CA ILE A 75 6.92 -10.90 3.77
C ILE A 75 8.17 -10.10 4.16
N ARG A 76 8.68 -10.30 5.39
CA ARG A 76 9.90 -9.66 5.88
C ARG A 76 11.12 -10.04 5.03
N ALA A 77 11.30 -11.33 4.75
CA ALA A 77 12.40 -11.81 3.91
C ALA A 77 12.34 -11.24 2.49
N GLY A 78 11.15 -11.12 1.91
CA GLY A 78 10.95 -10.49 0.60
C GLY A 78 11.33 -9.00 0.59
N LEU A 79 10.97 -8.27 1.65
CA LEU A 79 11.38 -6.88 1.82
C LEU A 79 12.90 -6.76 1.98
N ASP A 80 13.51 -7.56 2.85
CA ASP A 80 14.95 -7.51 3.10
C ASP A 80 15.74 -7.84 1.82
N ALA A 81 15.30 -8.82 1.03
CA ALA A 81 15.90 -9.13 -0.27
C ALA A 81 15.77 -7.95 -1.27
N PHE A 82 14.61 -7.29 -1.30
CA PHE A 82 14.37 -6.11 -2.12
C PHE A 82 15.29 -4.93 -1.74
N LEU A 83 15.49 -4.72 -0.44
CA LEU A 83 16.36 -3.67 0.11
C LEU A 83 17.85 -3.98 -0.10
N ALA A 84 18.27 -5.21 0.17
CA ALA A 84 19.65 -5.65 -0.03
C ALA A 84 20.09 -5.52 -1.50
N ALA A 85 19.21 -5.80 -2.45
CA ALA A 85 19.47 -5.59 -3.89
C ALA A 85 19.74 -4.12 -4.27
N ARG A 86 19.45 -3.18 -3.36
CA ARG A 86 19.68 -1.72 -3.46
C ARG A 86 20.72 -1.22 -2.46
N GLY A 87 21.46 -2.11 -1.81
CA GLY A 87 22.51 -1.76 -0.86
C GLY A 87 21.98 -1.17 0.46
N ILE A 88 20.77 -1.55 0.86
CA ILE A 88 20.18 -1.13 2.14
C ILE A 88 20.06 -2.34 3.04
N ASP A 89 20.67 -2.26 4.21
CA ASP A 89 20.49 -3.17 5.34
C ASP A 89 19.77 -2.39 6.46
N LEU A 90 18.79 -3.02 7.10
CA LEU A 90 18.08 -2.45 8.24
C LEU A 90 18.73 -2.81 9.57
N GLU A 91 19.75 -3.67 9.56
CA GLU A 91 20.51 -4.10 10.75
C GLU A 91 19.61 -4.68 11.86
N GLY A 92 18.55 -5.39 11.47
CA GLY A 92 17.55 -5.94 12.40
C GLY A 92 16.50 -4.92 12.88
N GLY A 93 16.44 -3.74 12.26
CA GLY A 93 15.45 -2.73 12.55
C GLY A 93 14.01 -3.11 12.20
N HIS A 94 13.08 -2.37 12.78
CA HIS A 94 11.65 -2.67 12.75
C HIS A 94 10.95 -2.15 11.49
N VAL A 95 10.00 -2.94 10.97
CA VAL A 95 9.20 -2.57 9.81
C VAL A 95 7.72 -2.50 10.17
N VAL A 96 7.12 -1.32 9.93
CA VAL A 96 5.66 -1.16 9.99
C VAL A 96 5.10 -1.38 8.60
N MET A 97 4.14 -2.29 8.46
CA MET A 97 3.42 -2.55 7.22
C MET A 97 1.97 -2.07 7.32
N LEU A 98 1.53 -1.32 6.31
CA LEU A 98 0.12 -1.02 6.05
C LEU A 98 -0.34 -1.73 4.76
N ALA A 99 -1.25 -2.68 4.88
CA ALA A 99 -1.75 -3.48 3.75
C ALA A 99 -3.17 -4.03 3.99
N HIS A 100 -3.80 -4.63 2.97
CA HIS A 100 -4.93 -5.53 3.21
C HIS A 100 -4.41 -6.91 3.66
N ALA A 101 -5.17 -7.53 4.56
CA ALA A 101 -5.02 -8.95 4.84
C ALA A 101 -5.94 -9.76 3.92
N ARG A 102 -5.61 -11.02 3.70
CA ARG A 102 -6.46 -11.96 2.96
C ARG A 102 -7.74 -12.26 3.71
N VAL A 103 -8.86 -12.17 3.00
CA VAL A 103 -10.20 -12.47 3.51
C VAL A 103 -10.80 -13.58 2.63
N PHE A 104 -11.23 -14.68 3.25
CA PHE A 104 -11.75 -15.90 2.60
C PHE A 104 -10.88 -16.39 1.43
N GLY A 105 -9.56 -16.38 1.62
CA GLY A 105 -8.65 -16.85 0.58
C GLY A 105 -8.33 -15.83 -0.51
N PHE A 106 -8.88 -14.62 -0.48
CA PHE A 106 -8.64 -13.59 -1.50
C PHE A 106 -8.09 -12.28 -0.91
N VAL A 107 -7.12 -11.68 -1.61
CA VAL A 107 -6.60 -10.34 -1.31
C VAL A 107 -6.32 -9.59 -2.60
N PHE A 108 -6.52 -8.27 -2.55
CA PHE A 108 -6.04 -7.37 -3.57
C PHE A 108 -5.46 -6.12 -2.87
N ASN A 109 -4.17 -5.87 -3.08
CA ASN A 109 -3.37 -4.85 -2.41
C ASN A 109 -3.01 -3.72 -3.40
N PRO A 110 -3.91 -2.78 -3.71
CA PRO A 110 -3.60 -1.71 -4.67
C PRO A 110 -2.39 -0.87 -4.25
N LEU A 111 -2.20 -0.72 -2.93
CA LEU A 111 -1.05 -0.08 -2.33
C LEU A 111 -0.78 -0.74 -0.98
N SER A 112 0.45 -1.20 -0.79
CA SER A 112 1.01 -1.58 0.51
C SER A 112 2.18 -0.65 0.82
N VAL A 113 2.29 -0.21 2.07
CA VAL A 113 3.35 0.72 2.50
C VAL A 113 4.14 0.11 3.64
N PHE A 114 5.46 0.13 3.51
CA PHE A 114 6.40 -0.38 4.50
C PHE A 114 7.29 0.76 4.99
N TRP A 115 7.19 1.13 6.27
CA TRP A 115 8.12 2.07 6.89
C TRP A 115 9.24 1.28 7.54
N CYS A 116 10.45 1.41 6.98
CA CYS A 116 11.60 0.61 7.33
C CYS A 116 12.53 1.41 8.24
N HIS A 117 12.70 0.96 9.47
CA HIS A 117 13.58 1.58 10.45
C HIS A 117 14.85 0.75 10.63
N ASP A 118 15.94 1.39 11.03
CA ASP A 118 17.16 0.69 11.44
C ASP A 118 17.09 0.23 12.91
N SER A 119 18.17 -0.40 13.38
CA SER A 119 18.35 -0.86 14.76
C SER A 119 18.28 0.28 15.80
N SER A 120 18.57 1.52 15.40
CA SER A 120 18.46 2.72 16.25
C SER A 120 17.02 3.25 16.35
N GLY A 121 16.12 2.77 15.48
CA GLY A 121 14.74 3.21 15.36
C GLY A 121 14.55 4.40 14.41
N ALA A 122 15.60 4.82 13.70
CA ALA A 122 15.51 5.88 12.70
C ALA A 122 14.87 5.35 11.41
N LEU A 123 14.02 6.16 10.78
CA LEU A 123 13.40 5.80 9.50
C LEU A 123 14.44 5.86 8.39
N VAL A 124 14.80 4.71 7.82
CA VAL A 124 15.77 4.59 6.73
C VAL A 124 15.10 4.87 5.40
N CYS A 125 13.97 4.22 5.14
CA CYS A 125 13.22 4.40 3.90
C CYS A 125 11.76 3.95 4.02
N VAL A 126 10.95 4.34 3.03
CA VAL A 126 9.59 3.84 2.85
C VAL A 126 9.53 3.06 1.54
N VAL A 127 8.96 1.86 1.57
CA VAL A 127 8.68 1.09 0.35
C VAL A 127 7.18 1.15 0.07
N ALA A 128 6.81 1.68 -1.09
CA ALA A 128 5.43 1.66 -1.59
C ALA A 128 5.29 0.58 -2.65
N GLU A 129 4.67 -0.53 -2.30
CA GLU A 129 4.38 -1.63 -3.21
C GLU A 129 2.99 -1.43 -3.84
N VAL A 130 2.94 -1.41 -5.17
CA VAL A 130 1.73 -1.17 -5.94
C VAL A 130 1.40 -2.40 -6.76
N HIS A 131 0.18 -2.91 -6.61
CA HIS A 131 -0.33 -4.01 -7.43
C HIS A 131 -1.33 -3.48 -8.44
N ASN A 132 -1.27 -3.99 -9.67
CA ASN A 132 -2.30 -3.74 -10.66
C ASN A 132 -3.28 -4.92 -10.78
N THR A 133 -4.42 -4.70 -11.45
CA THR A 133 -5.44 -5.74 -11.65
C THR A 133 -5.03 -6.83 -12.63
N TYR A 134 -3.84 -6.72 -13.24
CA TYR A 134 -3.25 -7.70 -14.16
C TYR A 134 -2.27 -8.66 -13.46
N GLY A 135 -2.19 -8.61 -12.13
CA GLY A 135 -1.33 -9.48 -11.34
C GLY A 135 0.14 -9.04 -11.31
N GLN A 136 0.47 -7.84 -11.80
CA GLN A 136 1.82 -7.30 -11.70
C GLN A 136 1.99 -6.50 -10.41
N ARG A 137 3.23 -6.45 -9.95
CA ARG A 137 3.65 -5.74 -8.74
C ARG A 137 4.85 -4.86 -9.05
N HIS A 138 4.99 -3.78 -8.31
CA HIS A 138 6.14 -2.90 -8.39
C HIS A 138 6.37 -2.18 -7.06
N CYS A 139 7.62 -2.06 -6.66
CA CYS A 139 8.00 -1.41 -5.43
C CYS A 139 8.75 -0.11 -5.72
N TYR A 140 8.23 1.00 -5.20
CA TYR A 140 8.93 2.28 -5.14
C TYR A 140 9.70 2.36 -3.81
N LEU A 141 11.02 2.48 -3.90
CA LEU A 141 11.86 2.81 -2.73
C LEU A 141 11.91 4.33 -2.59
N LEU A 142 11.49 4.83 -1.43
CA LEU A 142 11.32 6.26 -1.17
C LEU A 142 12.19 6.68 0.02
N ARG A 143 12.95 7.75 -0.16
CA ARG A 143 13.59 8.48 0.93
C ARG A 143 12.72 9.70 1.21
N THR A 144 11.98 9.65 2.31
CA THR A 144 11.05 10.71 2.67
C THR A 144 11.73 11.78 3.52
N ASP A 145 11.29 13.02 3.38
CA ASP A 145 11.64 14.09 4.32
C ASP A 145 10.92 13.92 5.69
N GLU A 146 11.13 14.87 6.60
CA GLU A 146 10.48 14.87 7.93
C GLU A 146 8.95 14.95 7.86
N ALA A 147 8.38 15.48 6.78
CA ALA A 147 6.93 15.55 6.55
C ALA A 147 6.36 14.25 5.95
N GLY A 148 7.22 13.27 5.65
CA GLY A 148 6.89 12.01 5.00
C GLY A 148 6.70 12.16 3.49
N GLU A 149 7.21 13.23 2.87
CA GLU A 149 7.09 13.49 1.44
C GLU A 149 8.29 12.93 0.66
N ALA A 150 8.01 12.36 -0.52
CA ALA A 150 9.02 11.89 -1.46
C ALA A 150 8.56 12.09 -2.90
N GLU A 151 9.51 12.34 -3.78
CA GLU A 151 9.31 12.36 -5.22
C GLU A 151 9.99 11.16 -5.88
N VAL A 152 9.31 10.52 -6.82
CA VAL A 152 9.88 9.43 -7.62
C VAL A 152 9.32 9.44 -9.03
N ASP A 153 10.16 9.16 -10.02
CA ASP A 153 9.69 9.06 -11.40
C ASP A 153 8.79 7.82 -11.56
N LYS A 154 7.68 7.98 -12.28
CA LYS A 154 6.76 6.88 -12.54
C LYS A 154 7.41 5.93 -13.53
N SER A 155 7.56 4.68 -13.12
CA SER A 155 8.11 3.61 -13.96
C SER A 155 7.18 2.40 -14.08
N PHE A 156 6.02 2.41 -13.39
CA PHE A 156 5.09 1.30 -13.38
C PHE A 156 3.75 1.57 -14.07
N TYR A 157 3.36 0.62 -14.92
CA TYR A 157 2.07 0.60 -15.61
C TYR A 157 0.96 0.09 -14.68
N VAL A 158 0.36 1.02 -13.95
CA VAL A 158 -0.70 0.74 -12.96
C VAL A 158 -2.11 0.74 -13.56
N SER A 159 -2.32 1.39 -14.71
CA SER A 159 -3.63 1.52 -15.35
C SER A 159 -3.47 1.79 -16.84
N PRO A 160 -4.35 1.21 -17.69
CA PRO A 160 -4.28 1.38 -19.13
C PRO A 160 -4.60 2.77 -19.64
N PHE A 161 -5.09 3.64 -18.75
CA PHE A 161 -5.53 4.97 -19.11
C PHE A 161 -4.53 6.05 -18.67
N PHE A 162 -3.34 5.69 -18.20
CA PHE A 162 -2.27 6.66 -17.92
C PHE A 162 -1.03 6.29 -18.73
N ALA A 163 -0.44 7.26 -19.43
CA ALA A 163 0.90 7.14 -19.99
C ALA A 163 1.90 6.75 -18.88
N VAL A 164 2.96 6.01 -19.23
CA VAL A 164 4.00 5.57 -18.27
C VAL A 164 4.80 6.77 -17.74
N GLU A 165 4.78 7.89 -18.45
CA GLU A 165 5.49 9.13 -18.14
C GLU A 165 4.84 9.94 -17.00
N GLY A 166 5.66 10.71 -16.29
CA GLY A 166 5.27 11.59 -15.18
C GLY A 166 6.01 11.29 -13.88
N ARG A 167 5.79 12.14 -12.88
CA ARG A 167 6.42 12.01 -11.55
C ARG A 167 5.36 11.78 -10.49
N TYR A 168 5.62 10.83 -9.59
CA TYR A 168 4.83 10.66 -8.39
C TYR A 168 5.36 11.56 -7.28
N ARG A 169 4.47 12.39 -6.73
CA ARG A 169 4.66 13.01 -5.41
C ARG A 169 3.85 12.24 -4.39
N MET A 170 4.55 11.58 -3.46
CA MET A 170 3.93 10.78 -2.42
C MET A 170 4.13 11.42 -1.06
N ARG A 171 3.07 11.46 -0.25
CA ARG A 171 3.13 11.81 1.16
C ARG A 171 2.67 10.62 1.98
N LEU A 172 3.61 10.00 2.70
CA LEU A 172 3.49 8.73 3.40
C LEU A 172 4.03 8.85 4.84
N PRO A 173 3.47 9.73 5.69
CA PRO A 173 3.89 9.81 7.08
C PRO A 173 3.56 8.50 7.81
N LEU A 174 4.38 8.15 8.81
CA LEU A 174 4.10 7.03 9.69
C LEU A 174 2.74 7.26 10.38
N PRO A 175 1.80 6.29 10.36
CA PRO A 175 0.44 6.53 10.82
C PRO A 175 0.34 6.43 12.35
N GLY A 176 -0.24 7.46 12.97
CA GLY A 176 -0.66 7.47 14.37
C GLY A 176 -2.17 7.24 14.52
N GLU A 177 -2.87 8.04 15.31
CA GLU A 177 -4.35 7.91 15.46
C GLU A 177 -5.13 8.12 14.14
N ARG A 178 -4.52 8.83 13.19
CA ARG A 178 -5.07 9.06 11.86
C ARG A 178 -4.08 8.59 10.80
N LEU A 179 -4.62 7.98 9.75
CA LEU A 179 -3.91 7.65 8.53
C LEU A 179 -4.21 8.72 7.48
N GLY A 180 -3.17 9.22 6.82
CA GLY A 180 -3.28 10.21 5.74
C GLY A 180 -2.20 10.01 4.70
N LEU A 181 -2.49 9.20 3.67
CA LEU A 181 -1.59 8.99 2.54
C LEU A 181 -2.08 9.77 1.33
N THR A 182 -1.15 10.34 0.56
CA THR A 182 -1.45 11.01 -0.70
C THR A 182 -0.47 10.54 -1.77
N VAL A 183 -0.97 10.16 -2.93
CA VAL A 183 -0.16 9.87 -4.12
C VAL A 183 -0.67 10.76 -5.24
N ARG A 184 0.17 11.64 -5.75
CA ARG A 184 -0.14 12.53 -6.87
C ARG A 184 0.70 12.13 -8.07
N LEU A 185 0.09 12.01 -9.23
CA LEU A 185 0.79 11.90 -10.49
C LEU A 185 0.74 13.26 -11.18
N GLU A 186 1.91 13.82 -11.44
CA GLU A 186 2.10 15.07 -12.17
C GLU A 186 2.73 14.76 -13.53
N HIS A 187 2.22 15.40 -14.59
CA HIS A 187 2.69 15.28 -15.95
C HIS A 187 2.62 16.68 -16.59
N ASP A 188 3.74 17.18 -17.11
CA ASP A 188 3.87 18.52 -17.71
C ASP A 188 3.30 19.67 -16.88
N GLY A 189 3.52 19.63 -15.55
CA GLY A 189 3.03 20.65 -14.61
C GLY A 189 1.55 20.51 -14.23
N ASP A 190 0.81 19.63 -14.91
CA ASP A 190 -0.60 19.38 -14.64
C ASP A 190 -0.81 18.19 -13.69
N ARG A 191 -1.76 18.36 -12.75
CA ARG A 191 -2.15 17.31 -11.79
C ARG A 191 -3.07 16.31 -12.45
N ALA A 192 -2.49 15.35 -13.17
CA ALA A 192 -3.24 14.32 -13.89
C ALA A 192 -4.10 13.45 -12.97
N PHE A 193 -3.57 13.08 -11.81
CA PHE A 193 -4.24 12.16 -10.87
C PHE A 193 -3.85 12.39 -9.41
N THR A 194 -4.78 12.13 -8.50
CA THR A 194 -4.56 12.16 -7.06
C THR A 194 -5.32 11.03 -6.38
N ALA A 195 -4.60 10.17 -5.68
CA ALA A 195 -5.14 9.19 -4.74
C ALA A 195 -4.93 9.69 -3.31
N VAL A 196 -5.98 9.61 -2.48
CA VAL A 196 -5.92 9.95 -1.07
C VAL A 196 -6.50 8.81 -0.25
N VAL A 197 -5.74 8.35 0.74
CA VAL A 197 -6.20 7.38 1.74
C VAL A 197 -6.31 8.11 3.07
N ARG A 198 -7.53 8.14 3.63
CA ARG A 198 -7.77 8.66 4.98
C ARG A 198 -8.34 7.58 5.85
N GLY A 199 -7.80 7.40 7.05
CA GLY A 199 -8.26 6.37 7.98
C GLY A 199 -8.24 6.81 9.43
N ILE A 200 -9.07 6.15 10.24
CA ILE A 200 -9.07 6.30 11.70
C ILE A 200 -8.65 4.98 12.31
N ARG A 201 -7.66 5.04 13.21
CA ARG A 201 -7.10 3.89 13.92
C ARG A 201 -8.17 3.22 14.80
N ARG A 202 -8.18 1.89 14.80
CA ARG A 202 -8.96 1.05 15.71
C ARG A 202 -8.06 -0.07 16.21
N PRO A 203 -8.23 -0.54 17.45
CA PRO A 203 -7.48 -1.69 17.94
C PRO A 203 -7.78 -2.91 17.05
N ALA A 204 -6.76 -3.69 16.72
CA ALA A 204 -6.94 -4.93 15.97
C ALA A 204 -7.33 -6.10 16.89
N ASN A 205 -8.45 -5.95 17.61
CA ASN A 205 -9.02 -7.01 18.44
C ASN A 205 -10.16 -7.75 17.73
N VAL A 206 -10.55 -8.91 18.26
CA VAL A 206 -11.62 -9.75 17.69
C VAL A 206 -12.93 -8.98 17.46
N PRO A 207 -13.45 -8.19 18.43
CA PRO A 207 -14.66 -7.40 18.21
C PRO A 207 -14.54 -6.40 17.05
N ALA A 208 -13.40 -5.70 16.95
CA ALA A 208 -13.16 -4.73 15.88
C ALA A 208 -13.07 -5.41 14.51
N LEU A 209 -12.40 -6.58 14.44
CA LEU A 209 -12.29 -7.37 13.22
C LEU A 209 -13.65 -7.90 12.77
N LEU A 210 -14.44 -8.48 13.68
CA LEU A 210 -15.79 -8.97 13.36
C LEU A 210 -16.69 -7.82 12.91
N SER A 211 -16.65 -6.67 13.59
CA SER A 211 -17.39 -5.47 13.18
C SER A 211 -16.98 -4.98 11.79
N ALA A 212 -15.68 -4.99 11.48
CA ALA A 212 -15.17 -4.60 10.16
C ALA A 212 -15.59 -5.61 9.08
N SER A 213 -15.51 -6.91 9.39
CA SER A 213 -15.86 -8.01 8.48
C SER A 213 -17.35 -8.04 8.18
N VAL A 214 -18.23 -7.91 9.17
CA VAL A 214 -19.70 -7.87 8.95
C VAL A 214 -20.10 -6.68 8.10
N ARG A 215 -19.47 -5.50 8.33
CA ARG A 215 -19.77 -4.30 7.53
C ARG A 215 -19.23 -4.39 6.10
N ARG A 216 -18.22 -5.22 5.86
CA ARG A 216 -17.47 -5.34 4.59
C ARG A 216 -16.92 -6.77 4.40
N PRO A 217 -17.78 -7.78 4.18
CA PRO A 217 -17.38 -9.21 4.21
C PRO A 217 -16.43 -9.61 3.08
N TRP A 218 -16.48 -8.89 1.96
CA TRP A 218 -15.59 -9.06 0.81
C TRP A 218 -14.85 -7.75 0.49
N SER A 219 -14.27 -7.08 1.50
CA SER A 219 -13.61 -5.79 1.31
C SER A 219 -12.58 -5.82 0.16
N THR A 220 -11.73 -6.85 0.10
CA THR A 220 -10.69 -7.02 -0.92
C THR A 220 -11.27 -7.32 -2.30
N ALA A 221 -12.21 -8.26 -2.40
CA ALA A 221 -12.86 -8.60 -3.66
C ALA A 221 -13.75 -7.46 -4.18
N ALA A 222 -14.40 -6.69 -3.31
CA ALA A 222 -15.17 -5.51 -3.67
C ALA A 222 -14.27 -4.37 -4.19
N VAL A 223 -13.09 -4.18 -3.60
CA VAL A 223 -12.08 -3.24 -4.13
C VAL A 223 -11.63 -3.69 -5.52
N TRP A 224 -11.24 -4.96 -5.69
CA TRP A 224 -10.82 -5.50 -6.97
C TRP A 224 -11.92 -5.39 -8.04
N ALA A 225 -13.14 -5.80 -7.72
CA ALA A 225 -14.29 -5.71 -8.62
C ALA A 225 -14.63 -4.25 -8.95
N GLY A 226 -14.53 -3.35 -7.97
CA GLY A 226 -14.72 -1.92 -8.16
C GLY A 226 -13.71 -1.32 -9.13
N ILE A 227 -12.43 -1.70 -9.02
CA ILE A 227 -11.38 -1.25 -9.93
C ILE A 227 -11.59 -1.81 -11.34
N ARG A 228 -11.94 -3.09 -11.48
CA ARG A 228 -12.25 -3.68 -12.79
C ARG A 228 -13.48 -3.04 -13.44
N ARG A 229 -14.58 -2.86 -12.68
CA ARG A 229 -15.78 -2.16 -13.15
C ARG A 229 -15.48 -0.73 -13.56
N HIS A 230 -14.66 -0.02 -12.79
CA HIS A 230 -14.24 1.34 -13.12
C HIS A 230 -13.40 1.37 -14.39
N GLY A 231 -12.45 0.44 -14.55
CA GLY A 231 -11.66 0.31 -15.77
C GLY A 231 -12.52 0.03 -17.01
N ILE A 232 -13.51 -0.87 -16.90
CA ILE A 232 -14.49 -1.15 -17.96
C ILE A 232 -15.33 0.10 -18.26
N HIS A 233 -15.79 0.82 -17.25
CA HIS A 233 -16.56 2.06 -17.43
C HIS A 233 -15.76 3.15 -18.17
N LEU A 234 -14.47 3.31 -17.85
CA LEU A 234 -13.58 4.25 -18.55
C LEU A 234 -13.35 3.83 -20.01
N LEU A 235 -13.20 2.53 -20.26
CA LEU A 235 -13.08 1.98 -21.62
C LEU A 235 -14.34 2.26 -22.44
N LEU A 236 -15.51 2.00 -21.87
CA LEU A 236 -16.80 2.29 -22.51
C LEU A 236 -17.05 3.79 -22.73
N ARG A 237 -16.37 4.67 -21.97
CA ARG A 237 -16.37 6.13 -22.17
C ARG A 237 -15.30 6.61 -23.15
N GLY A 238 -14.64 5.70 -23.87
CA GLY A 238 -13.75 6.03 -24.98
C GLY A 238 -12.39 6.60 -24.57
N LEU A 239 -11.93 6.35 -23.33
CA LEU A 239 -10.57 6.75 -22.99
C LEU A 239 -9.55 5.91 -23.78
N PRO A 240 -8.52 6.55 -24.36
CA PRO A 240 -7.48 5.85 -25.08
C PRO A 240 -6.76 4.87 -24.15
N VAL A 241 -6.60 3.64 -24.64
CA VAL A 241 -5.83 2.59 -23.97
C VAL A 241 -4.40 2.70 -24.45
N HIS A 242 -3.47 2.94 -23.54
CA HIS A 242 -2.05 2.86 -23.86
C HIS A 242 -1.63 1.39 -24.01
N PRO A 243 -0.73 1.05 -24.95
CA PRO A 243 -0.21 -0.30 -25.06
C PRO A 243 0.54 -0.67 -23.78
N ARG A 244 0.31 -1.88 -23.27
CA ARG A 244 1.03 -2.41 -22.11
C ARG A 244 2.50 -2.65 -22.49
N PRO A 245 3.47 -2.03 -21.80
CA PRO A 245 4.88 -2.38 -21.99
C PRO A 245 5.12 -3.82 -21.54
N ARG A 246 6.07 -4.52 -22.17
CA ARG A 246 6.55 -5.81 -21.65
C ARG A 246 7.07 -5.59 -20.23
N SER A 247 6.58 -6.39 -19.29
CA SER A 247 6.98 -6.30 -17.89
C SER A 247 8.40 -6.83 -17.73
N THR A 248 9.34 -5.99 -17.31
CA THR A 248 10.64 -6.46 -16.84
C THR A 248 10.55 -6.59 -15.32
N PRO A 249 10.86 -7.77 -14.72
CA PRO A 249 10.89 -7.93 -13.28
C PRO A 249 11.84 -6.91 -12.65
N GLN A 250 11.43 -6.27 -11.56
CA GLN A 250 12.28 -5.33 -10.86
C GLN A 250 13.42 -6.10 -10.18
N LYS A 251 14.64 -5.52 -10.16
CA LYS A 251 15.76 -6.12 -9.40
C LYS A 251 15.35 -6.32 -7.94
N GLY A 252 15.52 -7.53 -7.42
CA GLY A 252 15.06 -7.92 -6.08
C GLY A 252 13.57 -8.31 -5.97
N MET A 253 12.88 -8.48 -7.10
CA MET A 253 11.51 -9.01 -7.18
C MET A 253 11.44 -10.13 -8.23
N LEU A 254 12.43 -11.03 -8.24
CA LEU A 254 12.51 -12.12 -9.23
C LEU A 254 11.27 -13.03 -9.13
N PRO A 255 10.81 -13.58 -10.27
CA PRO A 255 9.48 -14.20 -10.40
C PRO A 255 9.26 -15.46 -9.57
#